data_AF-A0A1A8HV69-F1
#
_entry.id   AF-A0A1A8HV69-F1
#
_cell.length_a   1.000
_cell.length_b   1.000
_cell.length_c   1.000
_cell.angle_alpha   90.00
_cell.angle_beta   90.00
_cell.angle_gamma   90.00
#
_symmetry.space_group_name_H-M   'P 1'
#
loop_
_entity.id
_entity.type
_entity.pdbx_description
1 polymer ?
#
loop_
_entity_poly.entity_id
_entity_poly.type
_entity_poly.pdbx_seq_one_letter_code
_entity_poly.pdbx_strand_id
1 'polypeptide(L)'
;MDGDVCFYRELPKVELHAHLNGSVSFVTMEKLIKRKPHLNIEHSMTAIGKGQRRTLDECFEVFKIIHKLVDTEEDVLMVATDVIKEFSADGLTKKSYVETVIKAIQRCKNEGVDIDVRFLVAIDRRNGTEVAMETVELAEEFMLSSGGL
;
A
#
# COMPACT_ATOMS: atom_id res chain seq x y z
N MET A 1 -14.69 0.45 19.53
CA MET A 1 -14.48 -0.13 18.17
C MET A 1 -13.00 -0.04 17.82
N ASP A 2 -12.12 -0.27 18.81
CA ASP A 2 -10.70 0.10 18.72
C ASP A 2 -9.80 -1.12 18.57
N GLY A 3 -10.30 -2.31 18.96
CA GLY A 3 -9.59 -3.58 18.80
C GLY A 3 -9.33 -3.93 17.33
N ASP A 4 -10.27 -3.64 16.43
CA ASP A 4 -10.15 -3.95 15.00
C ASP A 4 -9.03 -3.13 14.34
N VAL A 5 -8.87 -1.85 14.73
CA VAL A 5 -7.82 -0.98 14.17
C VAL A 5 -6.42 -1.41 14.61
N CYS A 6 -6.28 -1.90 15.85
CA CYS A 6 -5.01 -2.47 16.33
C CYS A 6 -4.66 -3.73 15.52
N PHE A 7 -5.61 -4.64 15.35
CA PHE A 7 -5.47 -5.85 14.53
C PHE A 7 -5.00 -5.53 13.09
N TYR A 8 -5.66 -4.62 12.37
CA TYR A 8 -5.23 -4.28 11.00
C TYR A 8 -3.88 -3.55 10.94
N ARG A 9 -3.42 -2.90 12.02
CA ARG A 9 -2.10 -2.26 12.05
C ARG A 9 -0.98 -3.24 12.36
N GLU A 10 -1.23 -4.20 13.25
CA GLU A 10 -0.30 -5.27 13.62
C GLU A 10 -0.23 -6.40 12.58
N LEU A 11 -1.26 -6.55 11.73
CA LEU A 11 -1.16 -7.38 10.53
C LEU A 11 0.01 -6.88 9.67
N PRO A 12 0.95 -7.75 9.26
CA PRO A 12 2.02 -7.32 8.35
C PRO A 12 1.42 -6.91 6.97
N LYS A 13 1.78 -5.73 6.39
CA LYS A 13 1.33 -5.08 5.09
C LYS A 13 2.42 -4.83 4.00
N VAL A 14 2.27 -5.31 2.75
CA VAL A 14 3.24 -5.13 1.62
C VAL A 14 2.48 -4.53 0.48
N GLU A 15 3.13 -3.53 -0.08
CA GLU A 15 2.62 -2.79 -1.20
C GLU A 15 3.32 -3.29 -2.47
N LEU A 16 2.53 -3.75 -3.43
CA LEU A 16 3.02 -4.23 -4.73
C LEU A 16 2.88 -3.15 -5.81
N HIS A 17 2.09 -2.10 -5.57
CA HIS A 17 1.88 -0.99 -6.51
C HIS A 17 1.61 0.32 -5.76
N ALA A 18 2.67 1.05 -5.42
CA ALA A 18 2.59 2.44 -4.94
C ALA A 18 3.11 3.44 -5.98
N HIS A 19 2.34 4.49 -6.23
CA HIS A 19 2.85 5.69 -6.91
C HIS A 19 3.44 6.62 -5.85
N LEU A 20 4.72 6.98 -5.92
CA LEU A 20 5.36 7.85 -4.92
C LEU A 20 4.57 9.15 -4.67
N ASN A 21 4.22 9.85 -5.75
CA ASN A 21 3.39 11.07 -5.71
C ASN A 21 1.89 10.81 -5.40
N GLY A 22 1.46 9.55 -5.33
CA GLY A 22 0.12 9.15 -4.90
C GLY A 22 0.07 8.62 -3.46
N SER A 23 1.22 8.36 -2.84
CA SER A 23 1.36 7.87 -1.47
C SER A 23 1.75 8.96 -0.48
N VAL A 24 1.85 10.23 -0.91
CA VAL A 24 2.26 11.35 -0.04
C VAL A 24 1.21 11.60 1.04
N SER A 25 1.57 11.38 2.31
CA SER A 25 0.66 11.67 3.43
C SER A 25 0.38 13.16 3.60
N PHE A 26 -0.74 13.49 4.25
CA PHE A 26 -1.09 14.87 4.58
C PHE A 26 0.00 15.58 5.39
N VAL A 27 0.64 14.85 6.32
CA VAL A 27 1.74 15.36 7.15
C VAL A 27 2.94 15.75 6.28
N THR A 28 3.26 14.94 5.28
CA THR A 28 4.36 15.22 4.34
C THR A 28 3.99 16.35 3.37
N MET A 29 2.74 16.43 2.90
CA MET A 29 2.27 17.60 2.13
C MET A 29 2.38 18.91 2.92
N GLU A 30 2.02 18.92 4.21
CA GLU A 30 2.21 20.11 5.06
C GLU A 30 3.69 20.54 5.16
N LYS A 31 4.64 19.60 5.25
CA LYS A 31 6.08 19.91 5.25
C LYS A 31 6.48 20.61 3.94
N LEU A 32 6.01 20.10 2.81
CA LEU A 32 6.31 20.64 1.48
C LEU A 32 5.70 22.04 1.27
N ILE A 33 4.44 22.25 1.69
CA ILE A 33 3.76 23.55 1.62
C ILE A 33 4.50 24.59 2.49
N LYS A 34 4.93 24.22 3.70
CA LYS A 34 5.71 25.10 4.59
C LYS A 34 7.10 25.45 4.02
N ARG A 35 7.71 24.58 3.20
CA ARG A 35 8.96 24.85 2.46
C ARG A 35 8.73 25.78 1.25
N LYS A 36 7.52 25.82 0.68
CA LYS A 36 7.18 26.57 -0.54
C LYS A 36 5.99 27.53 -0.36
N PRO A 37 6.07 28.51 0.58
CA PRO A 37 4.97 29.43 0.86
C PRO A 37 4.61 30.31 -0.35
N HIS A 38 5.55 30.52 -1.28
CA HIS A 38 5.34 31.29 -2.51
C HIS A 38 4.36 30.66 -3.51
N LEU A 39 4.00 29.37 -3.35
CA LEU A 39 3.07 28.69 -4.24
C LEU A 39 1.59 28.99 -3.95
N ASN A 40 1.27 29.64 -2.81
CA ASN A 40 -0.11 30.04 -2.43
C ASN A 40 -1.16 28.91 -2.60
N ILE A 41 -0.81 27.69 -2.23
CA ILE A 41 -1.69 26.52 -2.34
C ILE A 41 -2.74 26.56 -1.22
N GLU A 42 -4.03 26.57 -1.57
CA GLU A 42 -5.08 26.44 -0.57
C GLU A 42 -5.09 25.03 0.05
N HIS A 43 -5.20 24.98 1.38
CA HIS A 43 -5.35 23.73 2.14
C HIS A 43 -6.62 22.94 1.78
N SER A 44 -7.63 23.61 1.21
CA SER A 44 -8.85 23.01 0.66
C SER A 44 -8.57 21.99 -0.46
N MET A 45 -7.46 22.16 -1.18
CA MET A 45 -7.19 21.40 -2.40
C MET A 45 -6.34 20.14 -2.18
N THR A 46 -5.69 19.97 -1.03
CA THR A 46 -4.59 18.99 -0.89
C THR A 46 -4.96 17.66 -0.27
N ALA A 47 -5.98 17.58 0.59
CA ALA A 47 -6.43 16.33 1.21
C ALA A 47 -7.90 16.02 0.97
N ILE A 48 -8.22 14.73 0.96
CA ILE A 48 -9.59 14.20 1.03
C ILE A 48 -9.85 13.84 2.49
N GLY A 49 -10.64 14.68 3.18
CA GLY A 49 -11.04 14.43 4.56
C GLY A 49 -11.96 13.21 4.70
N LYS A 50 -12.00 12.59 5.88
CA LYS A 50 -12.88 11.44 6.16
C LYS A 50 -14.35 11.83 5.91
N GLY A 51 -14.96 11.25 4.87
CA GLY A 51 -16.33 11.54 4.46
C GLY A 51 -16.48 12.53 3.29
N GLN A 52 -15.40 13.18 2.84
CA GLN A 52 -15.43 13.89 1.55
C GLN A 52 -15.49 12.91 0.39
N ARG A 53 -16.26 13.27 -0.64
CA ARG A 53 -16.25 12.63 -1.96
C ARG A 53 -15.70 13.64 -2.95
N ARG A 54 -14.81 13.18 -3.83
CA ARG A 54 -14.32 13.96 -4.97
C ARG A 54 -14.55 13.18 -6.27
N THR A 55 -14.64 13.90 -7.38
CA THR A 55 -14.61 13.32 -8.72
C THR A 55 -13.20 12.87 -9.08
N LEU A 56 -13.06 12.05 -10.13
CA LEU A 56 -11.74 11.67 -10.64
C LEU A 56 -10.95 12.90 -11.14
N ASP A 57 -11.64 13.88 -11.74
CA ASP A 57 -11.03 15.12 -12.22
C ASP A 57 -10.43 15.94 -11.08
N GLU A 58 -11.14 16.04 -9.95
CA GLU A 58 -10.61 16.71 -8.75
C GLU A 58 -9.41 15.96 -8.16
N CYS A 59 -9.34 14.63 -8.26
CA CYS A 59 -8.15 13.86 -7.88
C CYS A 59 -6.96 14.16 -8.82
N PHE A 60 -7.19 14.36 -10.12
CA PHE A 60 -6.13 14.79 -11.04
C PHE A 60 -5.60 16.20 -10.73
N GLU A 61 -6.43 17.12 -10.22
CA GLU A 61 -5.95 18.41 -9.71
C GLU A 61 -5.06 18.26 -8.46
N VAL A 62 -5.36 17.32 -7.55
CA VAL A 62 -4.48 17.00 -6.41
C VAL A 62 -3.10 16.54 -6.92
N PHE A 63 -3.05 15.64 -7.89
CA PHE A 63 -1.77 15.18 -8.48
C PHE A 63 -0.95 16.33 -9.10
N LYS A 64 -1.60 17.29 -9.79
CA LYS A 64 -0.93 18.49 -10.32
C LYS A 64 -0.33 19.35 -9.21
N ILE A 65 -0.96 19.44 -8.03
CA ILE A 65 -0.43 20.15 -6.87
C ILE A 65 0.76 19.39 -6.28
N ILE A 66 0.66 18.07 -6.11
CA ILE A 66 1.78 17.25 -5.59
C ILE A 66 3.00 17.36 -6.52
N HIS A 67 2.80 17.37 -7.84
CA HIS A 67 3.90 17.54 -8.81
C HIS A 67 4.57 18.92 -8.74
N LYS A 68 3.87 19.97 -8.30
CA LYS A 68 4.47 21.30 -8.01
C LYS A 68 5.16 21.35 -6.64
N LEU A 69 4.70 20.54 -5.69
CA LEU A 69 5.31 20.44 -4.36
C LEU A 69 6.58 19.57 -4.39
N VAL A 70 6.67 18.60 -5.29
CA VAL A 70 7.77 17.65 -5.44
C VAL A 70 8.50 17.89 -6.77
N ASP A 71 9.25 19.00 -6.84
CA ASP A 71 9.99 19.44 -8.04
C ASP A 71 11.52 19.54 -7.85
N THR A 72 12.04 19.22 -6.66
CA THR A 72 13.49 19.12 -6.38
C THR A 72 13.89 17.71 -5.93
N GLU A 73 15.16 17.35 -6.10
CA GLU A 73 15.72 16.08 -5.62
C GLU A 73 15.55 15.90 -4.10
N GLU A 74 15.64 16.99 -3.35
CA GLU A 74 15.50 17.02 -1.89
C GLU A 74 14.06 16.75 -1.43
N ASP A 75 13.07 17.26 -2.19
CA ASP A 75 11.66 16.96 -1.93
C ASP A 75 11.32 15.52 -2.31
N VAL A 76 11.86 15.00 -3.43
CA VAL A 76 11.72 13.57 -3.81
C VAL A 76 12.31 12.66 -2.73
N LEU A 77 13.50 12.98 -2.22
CA LEU A 77 14.15 12.23 -1.14
C LEU A 77 13.34 12.28 0.16
N MET A 78 12.77 13.44 0.52
CA MET A 78 11.88 13.57 1.67
C MET A 78 10.64 12.70 1.53
N VAL A 79 9.93 12.80 0.41
CA VAL A 79 8.70 12.03 0.16
C VAL A 79 8.98 10.54 0.16
N ALA A 80 10.04 10.07 -0.52
CA ALA A 80 10.42 8.67 -0.51
C ALA A 80 10.77 8.17 0.90
N THR A 81 11.51 8.97 1.67
CA THR A 81 11.87 8.63 3.06
C THR A 81 10.65 8.54 3.97
N ASP A 82 9.71 9.47 3.86
CA ASP A 82 8.50 9.47 4.68
C ASP A 82 7.56 8.32 4.27
N VAL A 83 7.32 8.10 2.98
CA VAL A 83 6.48 6.97 2.48
C VAL A 83 7.05 5.61 2.91
N ILE A 84 8.38 5.41 2.83
CA ILE A 84 9.02 4.16 3.28
C ILE A 84 8.85 3.97 4.80
N LYS A 85 8.94 5.04 5.60
CA LYS A 85 8.73 4.94 7.06
C LYS A 85 7.27 4.67 7.41
N GLU A 86 6.34 5.31 6.71
CA GLU A 86 4.90 5.11 6.89
C GLU A 86 4.48 3.68 6.49
N PHE A 87 4.97 3.16 5.36
CA PHE A 87 4.77 1.76 4.95
C PHE A 87 5.50 0.76 5.85
N SER A 88 6.67 1.09 6.40
CA SER A 88 7.40 0.23 7.34
C SER A 88 6.68 0.12 8.70
N ALA A 89 6.06 1.22 9.15
CA ALA A 89 5.13 1.21 10.28
C ALA A 89 3.83 0.42 10.01
N ASP A 90 3.65 -0.08 8.78
CA ASP A 90 2.55 -0.95 8.34
C ASP A 90 3.00 -2.42 8.07
N GLY A 91 4.07 -2.68 7.28
CA GLY A 91 5.11 -3.74 7.41
C GLY A 91 4.85 -5.25 7.16
N LEU A 92 4.82 -5.77 5.91
CA LEU A 92 4.81 -7.24 5.56
C LEU A 92 6.22 -7.85 5.61
N THR A 93 6.39 -9.16 5.47
CA THR A 93 5.41 -10.22 5.78
C THR A 93 4.89 -11.07 4.62
N LYS A 94 5.68 -11.44 3.59
CA LYS A 94 5.20 -12.21 2.39
C LYS A 94 4.15 -13.29 2.73
N LYS A 95 4.36 -13.94 3.87
CA LYS A 95 3.45 -14.89 4.54
C LYS A 95 2.04 -14.37 4.83
N SER A 96 1.88 -13.25 5.55
CA SER A 96 0.55 -12.72 5.89
C SER A 96 -0.26 -12.30 4.67
N TYR A 97 0.40 -11.92 3.56
CA TYR A 97 -0.30 -11.66 2.29
C TYR A 97 -0.96 -12.93 1.77
N VAL A 98 -0.20 -14.02 1.65
CA VAL A 98 -0.71 -15.30 1.16
C VAL A 98 -1.77 -15.87 2.11
N GLU A 99 -1.58 -15.78 3.44
CA GLU A 99 -2.63 -16.13 4.41
C GLU A 99 -3.92 -15.34 4.20
N THR A 100 -3.83 -14.04 3.93
CA THR A 100 -5.00 -13.17 3.77
C THR A 100 -5.76 -13.51 2.49
N VAL A 101 -5.04 -13.80 1.40
CA VAL A 101 -5.64 -14.31 0.15
C VAL A 101 -6.32 -15.67 0.36
N ILE A 102 -5.67 -16.60 1.07
CA ILE A 102 -6.24 -17.91 1.42
C ILE A 102 -7.51 -17.75 2.27
N LYS A 103 -7.50 -16.90 3.30
CA LYS A 103 -8.67 -16.60 4.14
C LYS A 103 -9.83 -16.00 3.32
N ALA A 104 -9.54 -15.15 2.34
CA ALA A 104 -10.55 -14.60 1.44
C ALA A 104 -11.18 -15.69 0.53
N ILE A 105 -10.36 -16.58 -0.06
CA ILE A 105 -10.84 -17.70 -0.88
C ILE A 105 -11.73 -18.64 -0.04
N GLN A 106 -11.26 -19.02 1.16
CA GLN A 106 -12.03 -19.86 2.10
C GLN A 106 -13.37 -19.21 2.48
N ARG A 107 -13.38 -17.90 2.70
CA ARG A 107 -14.61 -17.17 3.00
C ARG A 107 -15.62 -17.22 1.85
N CYS A 108 -15.20 -16.95 0.61
CA CYS A 108 -16.09 -17.06 -0.55
C CYS A 108 -16.62 -18.49 -0.75
N LYS A 109 -15.79 -19.51 -0.51
CA LYS A 109 -16.18 -20.94 -0.52
C LYS A 109 -17.25 -21.24 0.54
N ASN A 110 -17.11 -20.69 1.74
CA ASN A 110 -18.09 -20.84 2.83
C ASN A 110 -19.38 -20.02 2.60
N GLU A 111 -19.30 -18.89 1.90
CA GLU A 111 -20.45 -18.07 1.49
C GLU A 111 -21.20 -18.67 0.27
N GLY A 112 -20.74 -19.80 -0.27
CA GLY A 112 -21.42 -20.54 -1.34
C GLY A 112 -21.27 -19.93 -2.74
N VAL A 113 -20.21 -19.15 -2.97
CA VAL A 113 -19.93 -18.56 -4.29
C VAL A 113 -19.48 -19.67 -5.25
N ASP A 114 -20.26 -19.88 -6.31
CA ASP A 114 -20.06 -20.97 -7.29
C ASP A 114 -18.91 -20.68 -8.28
N ILE A 115 -17.67 -20.74 -7.78
CA ILE A 115 -16.44 -20.61 -8.56
C ILE A 115 -15.28 -21.33 -7.84
N ASP A 116 -14.51 -22.12 -8.60
CA ASP A 116 -13.25 -22.69 -8.07
C ASP A 116 -12.10 -21.68 -8.23
N VAL A 117 -11.36 -21.43 -7.15
CA VAL A 117 -10.31 -20.40 -7.12
C VAL A 117 -8.97 -21.00 -6.73
N ARG A 118 -7.98 -20.84 -7.60
CA ARG A 118 -6.57 -21.16 -7.39
C ARG A 118 -5.74 -19.89 -7.46
N PHE A 119 -4.57 -19.89 -6.83
CA PHE A 119 -3.59 -18.83 -6.94
C PHE A 119 -2.20 -19.40 -7.26
N LEU A 120 -1.33 -18.56 -7.80
CA LEU A 120 0.07 -18.86 -8.07
C LEU A 120 0.94 -17.82 -7.39
N VAL A 121 1.99 -18.24 -6.70
CA VAL A 121 3.00 -17.33 -6.14
C VAL A 121 4.07 -17.09 -7.20
N ALA A 122 4.23 -15.84 -7.63
CA ALA A 122 5.19 -15.47 -8.68
C ALA A 122 6.52 -14.99 -8.09
N ILE A 123 7.63 -15.44 -8.68
CA ILE A 123 8.98 -14.98 -8.32
C ILE A 123 9.34 -13.76 -9.18
N ASP A 124 9.66 -12.65 -8.54
CA ASP A 124 10.19 -11.47 -9.23
C ASP A 124 11.69 -11.61 -9.49
N ARG A 125 12.02 -11.86 -10.77
CA ARG A 125 13.40 -12.00 -11.31
C ARG A 125 14.33 -10.80 -11.08
N ARG A 126 13.83 -9.66 -10.59
CA ARG A 126 14.65 -8.49 -10.24
C ARG A 126 15.38 -8.69 -8.91
N ASN A 127 14.93 -9.62 -8.07
CA ASN A 127 15.53 -9.93 -6.79
C ASN A 127 16.55 -11.08 -6.89
N GLY A 128 17.43 -11.19 -5.88
CA GLY A 128 18.40 -12.28 -5.77
C GLY A 128 17.76 -13.66 -5.52
N THR A 129 18.55 -14.72 -5.71
CA THR A 129 18.11 -16.11 -5.57
C THR A 129 17.63 -16.47 -4.16
N GLU A 130 18.13 -15.78 -3.13
CA GLU A 130 17.67 -15.92 -1.73
C GLU A 130 16.18 -15.55 -1.60
N VAL A 131 15.81 -14.35 -2.07
CA VAL A 131 14.42 -13.84 -2.08
C VAL A 131 13.51 -14.73 -2.93
N ALA A 132 14.05 -15.37 -3.98
CA ALA A 132 13.35 -16.37 -4.78
C ALA A 132 13.09 -17.67 -3.98
N MET A 133 14.07 -18.18 -3.24
CA MET A 133 13.90 -19.38 -2.41
C MET A 133 12.92 -19.16 -1.25
N GLU A 134 12.97 -18.01 -0.56
CA GLU A 134 11.93 -17.63 0.42
C GLU A 134 10.51 -17.71 -0.19
N THR A 135 10.37 -17.38 -1.48
CA THR A 135 9.09 -17.38 -2.19
C THR A 135 8.64 -18.80 -2.55
N VAL A 136 9.59 -19.71 -2.80
CA VAL A 136 9.33 -21.15 -3.02
C VAL A 136 8.95 -21.84 -1.71
N GLU A 137 9.73 -21.63 -0.64
CA GLU A 137 9.45 -22.15 0.71
C GLU A 137 8.06 -21.73 1.19
N LEU A 138 7.69 -20.48 0.93
CA LEU A 138 6.37 -19.96 1.27
C LEU A 138 5.24 -20.64 0.46
N ALA A 139 5.47 -20.88 -0.83
CA ALA A 139 4.51 -21.59 -1.67
C ALA A 139 4.34 -23.06 -1.22
N GLU A 140 5.42 -23.72 -0.81
CA GLU A 140 5.39 -25.07 -0.24
C GLU A 140 4.65 -25.12 1.10
N GLU A 141 4.94 -24.19 2.03
CA GLU A 141 4.23 -24.09 3.32
C GLU A 141 2.71 -23.93 3.12
N PHE A 142 2.30 -23.06 2.18
CA PHE A 142 0.87 -22.86 1.91
C PHE A 142 0.23 -23.97 1.11
N MET A 143 0.95 -24.65 0.22
CA MET A 143 0.45 -25.87 -0.44
C MET A 143 0.10 -26.94 0.60
N LEU A 144 1.00 -27.17 1.58
CA LEU A 144 0.81 -28.16 2.64
C LEU A 144 -0.30 -27.76 3.63
N SER A 145 -0.30 -26.52 4.12
CA SER A 145 -1.23 -26.07 5.17
C SER A 145 -2.65 -25.78 4.67
N SER A 146 -2.82 -25.42 3.39
CA SER A 146 -4.14 -25.23 2.77
C SER A 146 -4.66 -26.46 2.02
N GLY A 147 -3.83 -27.50 1.83
CA GLY A 147 -4.15 -28.67 1.02
C GLY A 147 -4.24 -28.38 -0.49
N GLY A 148 -3.62 -27.29 -0.96
CA GLY A 148 -3.85 -26.72 -2.30
C GLY A 148 -5.16 -25.92 -2.45
N LEU A 149 -5.95 -25.84 -1.36
CA LEU A 149 -7.29 -25.24 -1.21
C LEU A 149 -8.45 -25.95 -1.93
#